data_AF-A0A1G9I5D8-F1
#
_entry.id   AF-A0A1G9I5D8-F1
#
_cell.length_a   1.000
_cell.length_b   1.000
_cell.length_c   1.000
_cell.angle_alpha   90.00
_cell.angle_beta   90.00
_cell.angle_gamma   90.00
#
_symmetry.space_group_name_H-M   'P 1'
#
loop_
_entity.id
_entity.type
_entity.pdbx_description
1 polymer ?
#
loop_
_entity_poly.entity_id
_entity_poly.type
_entity_poly.pdbx_seq_one_letter_code
_entity_poly.pdbx_strand_id
1 'polypeptide(L)'
;MSVAGLQAPAVEAAIAEPDRRFYAFAIDRVIAWAIFAAAGFLAWLIFFRNDEPLLGVALIASVVLAVWLVGTVLTGSGGKTPGKMALGLRVVSDDSGAAGRPIGVGKAFVRQALLGLCTIPTLGIGTATFAWVAAMDDRGRRQGWHDRRAGSVVVDVRPPVVVEAEEEAPAPRRIVNLTTMRLKQAEATPERADRPQTPAAPTQSAAAQAAAQSAAAQAAAEAQAAQTIVPGMIPRQTPAAPMPPTPVAPTPAPPPPPPVAQPAPPPPPAPAPQAAATARWRVTFDTGQSFVVEGLAIVGRGPEPRPGEEVAHRVALSSSDMSLSKTHAQFQIAADGTLVVMDRGSTNGTTLIRQGAARALGARRPAALVDGDKVKFGDRTMDVVREA
;
A
#
# COMPACT_ATOMS: atom_id res chain seq x y z
N MET A 1 6.50 21.91 30.03
CA MET A 1 5.83 20.64 29.66
C MET A 1 5.60 20.66 28.17
N SER A 2 6.27 19.76 27.44
CA SER A 2 6.26 19.66 25.98
C SER A 2 5.06 18.83 25.56
N VAL A 3 4.19 19.37 24.70
CA VAL A 3 3.08 18.61 24.09
C VAL A 3 3.67 17.91 22.88
N ALA A 4 3.94 16.62 23.04
CA ALA A 4 4.41 15.76 21.96
C ALA A 4 3.36 15.74 20.84
N GLY A 5 3.77 16.23 19.67
CA GLY A 5 2.97 16.16 18.45
C GLY A 5 2.75 14.70 18.08
N LEU A 6 1.49 14.27 18.13
CA LEU A 6 1.00 13.08 17.45
C LEU A 6 1.18 13.32 15.94
N GLN A 7 2.31 12.87 15.40
CA GLN A 7 2.46 12.72 13.96
C GLN A 7 1.42 11.69 13.51
N ALA A 8 0.46 12.14 12.69
CA ALA A 8 -0.41 11.24 11.95
C ALA A 8 0.45 10.21 11.20
N PRO A 9 0.02 8.94 11.09
CA PRO A 9 0.77 7.95 10.35
C PRO A 9 0.95 8.46 8.93
N ALA A 10 2.21 8.63 8.51
CA ALA A 10 2.54 8.90 7.13
C ALA A 10 2.02 7.71 6.32
N VAL A 11 0.88 7.89 5.66
CA VAL A 11 0.34 6.91 4.72
C VAL A 11 1.30 6.87 3.55
N GLU A 12 2.28 5.99 3.64
CA GLU A 12 3.18 5.69 2.54
C GLU A 12 2.31 5.17 1.41
N ALA A 13 2.14 6.00 0.37
CA ALA A 13 1.22 5.71 -0.71
C ALA A 13 1.57 4.36 -1.34
N ALA A 14 0.65 3.39 -1.20
CA ALA A 14 0.89 2.02 -1.61
C ALA A 14 1.19 1.97 -3.11
N ILE A 15 2.34 1.39 -3.48
CA ILE A 15 2.73 1.23 -4.88
C ILE A 15 1.70 0.31 -5.56
N ALA A 16 1.08 0.79 -6.63
CA ALA A 16 -0.01 0.08 -7.29
C ALA A 16 0.43 -1.28 -7.87
N GLU A 17 -0.40 -2.30 -7.69
CA GLU A 17 -0.20 -3.65 -8.23
C GLU A 17 -0.14 -3.65 -9.78
N PRO A 18 0.69 -4.51 -10.40
CA PRO A 18 0.82 -4.62 -11.86
C PRO A 18 -0.51 -4.84 -12.57
N ASP A 19 -1.35 -5.71 -12.03
CA ASP A 19 -2.64 -6.06 -12.62
C ASP A 19 -3.55 -4.84 -12.70
N ARG A 20 -3.61 -4.03 -11.63
CA ARG A 20 -4.39 -2.79 -11.60
C ARG A 20 -3.87 -1.76 -12.60
N ARG A 21 -2.55 -1.65 -12.75
CA ARG A 21 -1.94 -0.77 -13.76
C ARG A 21 -2.28 -1.24 -15.17
N PHE A 22 -2.29 -2.55 -15.40
CA PHE A 22 -2.67 -3.16 -16.67
C PHE A 22 -4.15 -2.90 -16.99
N TYR A 23 -5.07 -3.14 -16.05
CA TYR A 23 -6.49 -2.86 -16.25
C TYR A 23 -6.77 -1.36 -16.48
N ALA A 24 -6.13 -0.45 -15.74
CA ALA A 24 -6.27 0.98 -15.98
C ALA A 24 -5.81 1.35 -17.40
N PHE A 25 -4.68 0.78 -17.84
CA PHE A 25 -4.17 0.98 -19.19
C PHE A 25 -5.10 0.40 -20.25
N ALA A 26 -5.65 -0.79 -20.02
CA ALA A 26 -6.59 -1.45 -20.94
C ALA A 26 -7.88 -0.61 -21.10
N ILE A 27 -8.45 -0.10 -20.01
CA ILE A 27 -9.60 0.81 -20.04
C ILE A 27 -9.27 2.07 -20.86
N ASP A 28 -8.13 2.71 -20.58
CA ASP A 28 -7.67 3.88 -21.33
C ASP A 28 -7.49 3.58 -22.83
N ARG A 29 -7.07 2.37 -23.20
CA ARG A 29 -6.94 1.93 -24.61
C ARG A 29 -8.27 1.70 -25.29
N VAL A 30 -9.20 1.00 -24.62
CA VAL A 30 -10.53 0.75 -25.18
C VAL A 30 -11.26 2.06 -25.46
N ILE A 31 -11.17 3.03 -24.54
CA ILE A 31 -11.73 4.37 -24.73
C ILE A 31 -11.11 5.06 -25.95
N ALA A 32 -9.77 5.05 -26.07
CA ALA A 32 -9.08 5.66 -27.19
C ALA A 32 -9.45 4.99 -28.54
N TRP A 33 -9.49 3.66 -28.60
CA TRP A 33 -9.89 2.93 -29.81
C TRP A 33 -11.34 3.17 -30.20
N ALA A 34 -12.26 3.28 -29.24
CA ALA A 34 -13.64 3.64 -29.52
C ALA A 34 -13.73 5.03 -30.17
N ILE A 35 -12.97 6.01 -29.65
CA ILE A 35 -12.89 7.36 -30.24
C ILE A 35 -12.30 7.31 -31.66
N PHE A 36 -11.23 6.54 -31.88
CA PHE A 36 -10.61 6.40 -33.20
C PHE A 36 -11.52 5.69 -34.21
N ALA A 37 -12.24 4.66 -33.78
CA ALA A 37 -13.22 3.97 -34.61
C ALA A 37 -14.37 4.91 -34.99
N ALA A 38 -14.89 5.71 -34.05
CA ALA A 38 -15.91 6.71 -34.33
C ALA A 38 -15.41 7.78 -35.32
N ALA A 39 -14.18 8.27 -35.13
CA ALA A 39 -13.57 9.23 -36.05
C ALA A 39 -13.33 8.63 -37.45
N GLY A 40 -12.90 7.38 -37.54
CA GLY A 40 -12.73 6.66 -38.81
C GLY A 40 -14.06 6.46 -39.52
N PHE A 41 -15.12 6.08 -38.79
CA PHE A 41 -16.46 5.94 -39.33
C PHE A 41 -17.00 7.29 -39.84
N LEU A 42 -16.82 8.37 -39.08
CA LEU A 42 -17.23 9.71 -39.49
C LEU A 42 -16.44 10.20 -40.71
N ALA A 43 -15.13 9.98 -40.74
CA ALA A 43 -14.28 10.27 -41.89
C ALA A 43 -14.74 9.50 -43.14
N TRP A 44 -15.16 8.25 -42.97
CA TRP A 44 -15.72 7.43 -44.04
C TRP A 44 -17.04 7.99 -44.58
N LEU A 45 -17.97 8.31 -43.69
CA LEU A 45 -19.28 8.85 -44.05
C LEU A 45 -19.20 10.20 -44.78
N ILE A 46 -18.30 11.09 -44.33
CA ILE A 46 -18.26 12.49 -44.78
C ILE A 46 -17.24 12.73 -45.89
N PHE A 47 -16.10 12.04 -45.88
CA PHE A 47 -14.98 12.37 -46.75
C PHE A 47 -14.65 11.25 -47.74
N PHE A 48 -14.40 10.02 -47.26
CA PHE A 48 -14.04 8.93 -48.17
C PHE A 48 -15.16 8.53 -49.13
N ARG A 49 -16.44 8.65 -48.71
CA ARG A 49 -17.59 8.41 -49.60
C ARG A 49 -17.76 9.49 -50.67
N ASN A 50 -17.21 10.68 -50.45
CA ASN A 50 -17.35 11.85 -51.33
C ASN A 50 -16.04 12.15 -52.10
N ASP A 51 -15.15 11.17 -52.25
CA ASP A 51 -13.85 11.28 -52.95
C ASP A 51 -12.89 12.36 -52.40
N GLU A 52 -13.00 12.70 -51.11
CA GLU A 52 -12.15 13.69 -50.41
C GLU A 52 -11.21 13.02 -49.38
N PRO A 53 -10.33 12.07 -49.75
CA PRO A 53 -9.59 11.24 -48.80
C PRO A 53 -8.62 12.03 -47.91
N LEU A 54 -8.07 13.14 -48.41
CA LEU A 54 -7.13 13.97 -47.64
C LEU A 54 -7.78 14.59 -46.41
N LEU A 55 -9.02 15.07 -46.53
CA LEU A 55 -9.78 15.62 -45.40
C LEU A 55 -10.16 14.53 -44.38
N GLY A 56 -10.49 13.34 -44.86
CA GLY A 56 -10.73 12.16 -44.01
C GLY A 56 -9.50 11.78 -43.19
N VAL A 57 -8.34 11.70 -43.84
CA VAL A 57 -7.05 11.43 -43.16
C VAL A 57 -6.71 12.55 -42.17
N ALA A 58 -6.88 13.82 -42.55
CA ALA A 58 -6.62 14.96 -41.68
C ALA A 58 -7.51 14.95 -40.42
N LEU A 59 -8.79 14.58 -40.54
CA LEU A 59 -9.69 14.41 -39.40
C LEU A 59 -9.18 13.32 -38.45
N ILE A 60 -8.86 12.13 -38.97
CA ILE A 60 -8.36 11.01 -38.15
C ILE A 60 -7.07 11.42 -37.45
N ALA A 61 -6.11 11.99 -38.17
CA ALA A 61 -4.84 12.45 -37.61
C ALA A 61 -5.05 13.50 -36.51
N SER A 62 -5.97 14.44 -36.72
CA SER A 62 -6.31 15.48 -35.74
C SER A 62 -6.91 14.89 -34.47
N VAL A 63 -7.82 13.90 -34.59
CA VAL A 63 -8.41 13.21 -33.44
C VAL A 63 -7.35 12.39 -32.68
N VAL A 64 -6.48 11.67 -33.39
CA VAL A 64 -5.37 10.92 -32.76
C VAL A 64 -4.45 11.85 -31.98
N LEU A 65 -4.06 12.97 -32.57
CA LEU A 65 -3.24 13.99 -31.91
C LEU A 65 -3.94 14.60 -30.70
N ALA A 66 -5.24 14.91 -30.82
CA ALA A 66 -6.04 15.47 -29.72
C ALA A 66 -6.13 14.50 -28.53
N VAL A 67 -6.47 13.22 -28.77
CA VAL A 67 -6.51 12.19 -27.71
C VAL A 67 -5.14 12.04 -27.04
N TRP A 68 -4.06 12.07 -27.82
CA TRP A 68 -2.70 11.99 -27.30
C TRP A 68 -2.33 13.20 -26.44
N LEU A 69 -2.66 14.42 -26.88
CA LEU A 69 -2.39 15.67 -26.17
C LEU A 69 -3.21 15.74 -24.87
N VAL A 70 -4.51 15.44 -24.93
CA VAL A 70 -5.39 15.39 -23.76
C VAL A 70 -4.88 14.38 -22.75
N GLY A 71 -4.51 13.17 -23.18
CA GLY A 71 -3.94 12.16 -22.29
C GLY A 71 -2.63 12.60 -21.63
N THR A 72 -1.80 13.36 -22.36
CA THR A 72 -0.56 13.96 -21.84
C THR A 72 -0.85 15.01 -20.77
N VAL A 73 -1.79 15.91 -21.04
CA VAL A 73 -2.20 16.96 -20.08
C VAL A 73 -2.80 16.34 -18.82
N LEU A 74 -3.72 15.39 -18.95
CA LEU A 74 -4.36 14.69 -17.82
C LEU A 74 -3.34 13.97 -16.92
N THR A 75 -2.36 13.32 -17.53
CA THR A 75 -1.26 12.67 -16.81
C THR A 75 -0.32 13.70 -16.19
N GLY A 76 -0.05 14.80 -16.88
CA GLY A 76 0.87 15.86 -16.45
C GLY A 76 0.36 16.74 -15.32
N SER A 77 -0.91 17.13 -15.35
CA SER A 77 -1.52 18.06 -14.40
C SER A 77 -2.06 17.37 -13.14
N GLY A 78 -2.71 16.22 -13.31
CA GLY A 78 -3.36 15.50 -12.22
C GLY A 78 -2.79 14.11 -11.95
N GLY A 79 -2.09 13.51 -12.92
CA GLY A 79 -1.71 12.10 -12.87
C GLY A 79 -2.88 11.14 -13.02
N LYS A 80 -4.04 11.64 -13.46
CA LYS A 80 -5.31 10.92 -13.48
C LYS A 80 -5.77 10.79 -14.92
N THR A 81 -5.92 9.57 -15.40
CA THR A 81 -6.58 9.24 -16.68
C THR A 81 -7.88 8.50 -16.39
N PRO A 82 -8.86 8.44 -17.30
CA PRO A 82 -10.15 7.80 -17.04
C PRO A 82 -10.05 6.39 -16.44
N GLY A 83 -9.19 5.53 -16.99
CA GLY A 83 -8.95 4.19 -16.47
C GLY A 83 -8.23 4.18 -15.13
N LYS A 84 -7.31 5.12 -14.88
CA LYS A 84 -6.68 5.27 -13.56
C LYS A 84 -7.67 5.76 -12.52
N MET A 85 -8.57 6.68 -12.87
CA MET A 85 -9.64 7.15 -11.98
C MET A 85 -10.58 6.01 -11.60
N ALA A 86 -10.96 5.16 -12.58
CA ALA A 86 -11.81 4.00 -12.34
C ALA A 86 -11.21 3.00 -11.33
N LEU A 87 -9.87 2.90 -11.27
CA LEU A 87 -9.18 1.98 -10.38
C LEU A 87 -8.53 2.65 -9.15
N GLY A 88 -8.79 3.94 -8.93
CA GLY A 88 -8.24 4.68 -7.79
C GLY A 88 -6.71 4.83 -7.85
N LEU A 89 -6.15 5.00 -9.04
CA LEU A 89 -4.73 5.14 -9.29
C LEU A 89 -4.36 6.59 -9.64
N ARG A 90 -3.13 6.98 -9.29
CA ARG A 90 -2.57 8.28 -9.65
C ARG A 90 -1.09 8.17 -10.03
N VAL A 91 -0.69 8.87 -11.09
CA VAL A 91 0.72 9.06 -11.47
C VAL A 91 1.28 10.25 -10.70
N VAL A 92 2.40 10.03 -10.04
CA VAL A 92 3.07 10.99 -9.17
C VAL A 92 4.54 11.07 -9.56
N SER A 93 5.17 12.23 -9.35
CA SER A 93 6.62 12.37 -9.55
C SER A 93 7.40 11.56 -8.52
N ASP A 94 8.44 10.86 -8.99
CA ASP A 94 9.30 9.99 -8.18
C ASP A 94 9.90 10.71 -6.96
N ASP A 95 10.34 11.96 -7.16
CA ASP A 95 10.96 12.81 -6.14
C ASP A 95 9.96 13.38 -5.11
N SER A 96 8.67 13.08 -5.26
CA SER A 96 7.64 13.59 -4.35
C SER A 96 7.48 12.65 -3.17
N GLY A 97 7.70 13.15 -1.96
CA GLY A 97 7.31 12.45 -0.72
C GLY A 97 5.80 12.15 -0.66
N ALA A 98 5.32 11.67 0.49
CA ALA A 98 3.99 11.09 0.70
C ALA A 98 2.77 11.85 0.10
N ALA A 99 2.86 13.17 -0.12
CA ALA A 99 1.80 14.00 -0.70
C ALA A 99 1.70 13.96 -2.26
N GLY A 100 2.70 13.38 -2.94
CA GLY A 100 2.71 13.12 -4.37
C GLY A 100 2.36 14.29 -5.29
N ARG A 101 3.35 15.09 -5.71
CA ARG A 101 3.13 16.14 -6.72
C ARG A 101 2.86 15.53 -8.09
N PRO A 102 2.04 16.20 -8.93
CA PRO A 102 1.88 15.80 -10.32
C PRO A 102 3.23 15.87 -11.04
N ILE A 103 3.41 14.99 -12.03
CA ILE A 103 4.67 14.83 -12.77
C ILE A 103 5.03 16.06 -13.61
N GLY A 104 4.05 16.90 -13.95
CA GLY A 104 4.20 18.04 -14.86
C GLY A 104 4.05 17.64 -16.33
N VAL A 105 3.50 18.55 -17.15
CA VAL A 105 3.15 18.28 -18.55
C VAL A 105 4.38 17.91 -19.39
N GLY A 106 5.54 18.52 -19.14
CA GLY A 106 6.78 18.21 -19.86
C GLY A 106 7.28 16.78 -19.63
N LYS A 107 7.32 16.32 -18.37
CA LYS A 107 7.69 14.93 -18.05
C LYS A 107 6.63 13.94 -18.55
N ALA A 108 5.35 14.30 -18.48
CA ALA A 108 4.28 13.50 -19.05
C ALA A 108 4.39 13.37 -20.59
N PHE A 109 4.80 14.43 -21.29
CA PHE A 109 5.05 14.39 -22.74
C PHE A 109 6.13 13.37 -23.07
N VAL A 110 7.27 13.39 -22.37
CA VAL A 110 8.35 12.40 -22.56
C VAL A 110 7.81 10.99 -22.33
N ARG A 111 7.07 10.77 -21.25
CA ARG A 111 6.43 9.49 -20.95
C ARG A 111 5.51 9.02 -22.09
N GLN A 112 4.66 9.91 -22.60
CA GLN A 112 3.68 9.61 -23.65
C GLN A 112 4.32 9.42 -25.02
N ALA A 113 5.39 10.18 -25.33
CA ALA A 113 6.14 10.08 -26.57
C ALA A 113 6.90 8.76 -26.64
N LEU A 114 7.56 8.36 -25.54
CA LEU A 114 8.23 7.05 -25.44
C LEU A 114 7.22 5.90 -25.61
N LEU A 115 6.04 6.00 -25.00
CA LEU A 115 4.97 5.03 -25.19
C LEU A 115 4.44 5.03 -26.64
N GLY A 116 4.22 6.21 -27.21
CA GLY A 116 3.72 6.38 -28.59
C GLY A 116 4.67 5.78 -29.62
N LEU A 117 5.98 6.04 -29.50
CA LEU A 117 7.01 5.51 -30.40
C LEU A 117 7.01 3.97 -30.42
N CYS A 118 6.75 3.32 -29.29
CA CYS A 118 6.63 1.87 -29.20
C CYS A 118 5.28 1.31 -29.67
N THR A 119 4.24 2.14 -29.67
CA THR A 119 2.87 1.74 -30.05
C THR A 119 2.71 1.66 -31.57
N ILE A 120 3.32 2.60 -32.31
CA ILE A 120 3.24 2.72 -33.77
C ILE A 120 3.68 1.44 -34.51
N PRO A 121 4.86 0.85 -34.25
CA PRO A 121 5.30 -0.35 -34.98
C PRO A 121 4.58 -1.63 -34.58
N THR A 122 3.80 -1.63 -33.50
CA THR A 122 3.22 -2.85 -32.91
C THR A 122 1.70 -2.88 -32.94
N LEU A 123 1.04 -1.92 -33.60
CA LEU A 123 -0.43 -1.76 -33.60
C LEU A 123 -1.02 -1.80 -32.18
N GLY A 124 -0.29 -1.30 -31.19
CA GLY A 124 -0.70 -1.33 -29.78
C GLY A 124 -0.24 -2.53 -28.96
N ILE A 125 0.21 -3.62 -29.57
CA ILE A 125 0.60 -4.87 -28.87
C ILE A 125 1.90 -4.69 -28.06
N GLY A 126 2.84 -3.87 -28.55
CA GLY A 126 4.14 -3.65 -27.90
C GLY A 126 4.02 -2.99 -26.53
N THR A 127 2.88 -2.36 -26.21
CA THR A 127 2.62 -1.81 -24.88
C THR A 127 2.37 -2.90 -23.82
N ALA A 128 1.83 -4.06 -24.21
CA ALA A 128 1.72 -5.24 -23.36
C ALA A 128 3.11 -5.82 -23.01
N THR A 129 4.06 -5.75 -23.96
CA THR A 129 5.47 -6.11 -23.73
C THR A 129 6.13 -5.22 -22.66
N PHE A 130 5.69 -3.98 -22.48
CA PHE A 130 6.22 -3.11 -21.42
C PHE A 130 5.58 -3.31 -20.05
N ALA A 131 4.31 -3.77 -19.99
CA ALA A 131 3.73 -4.28 -18.75
C ALA A 131 4.54 -5.47 -18.20
N TRP A 132 5.02 -6.33 -19.11
CA TRP A 132 5.95 -7.43 -18.79
C TRP A 132 7.31 -6.92 -18.27
N VAL A 133 7.89 -5.87 -18.86
CA VAL A 133 9.16 -5.28 -18.39
C VAL A 133 9.03 -4.58 -17.04
N ALA A 134 7.89 -3.94 -16.74
CA ALA A 134 7.63 -3.37 -15.42
C ALA A 134 7.42 -4.44 -14.33
N ALA A 135 6.94 -5.63 -14.70
CA ALA A 135 6.83 -6.79 -13.82
C ALA A 135 8.20 -7.41 -13.47
N MET A 136 9.22 -7.21 -14.31
CA MET A 136 10.61 -7.66 -14.10
C MET A 136 11.45 -6.69 -13.26
N ASP A 137 10.90 -5.58 -12.76
CA ASP A 137 11.67 -4.59 -11.99
C ASP A 137 11.95 -5.08 -10.55
N ASP A 138 13.17 -5.56 -10.32
CA ASP A 138 13.64 -6.11 -9.05
C ASP A 138 13.74 -5.09 -7.91
N ARG A 139 13.64 -3.78 -8.19
CA ARG A 139 13.83 -2.71 -7.19
C ARG A 139 12.61 -2.39 -6.33
N GLY A 140 11.55 -3.19 -6.40
CA GLY A 140 10.36 -3.05 -5.54
C GLY A 140 9.43 -1.87 -5.88
N ARG A 141 9.84 -0.98 -6.78
CA ARG A 141 9.07 0.22 -7.20
C ARG A 141 8.22 -0.01 -8.45
N ARG A 142 8.45 -1.14 -9.14
CA ARG A 142 7.66 -1.65 -10.29
C ARG A 142 7.53 -0.60 -11.39
N GLN A 143 8.61 0.09 -11.77
CA GLN A 143 8.57 1.17 -12.76
C GLN A 143 8.93 0.66 -14.16
N GLY A 144 8.11 0.98 -15.16
CA GLY A 144 8.48 0.77 -16.57
C GLY A 144 9.58 1.74 -17.01
N TRP A 145 10.25 1.44 -18.13
CA TRP A 145 11.31 2.31 -18.67
C TRP A 145 10.83 3.74 -18.96
N HIS A 146 9.59 3.89 -19.44
CA HIS A 146 8.95 5.19 -19.68
C HIS A 146 8.70 5.96 -18.38
N ASP A 147 8.29 5.26 -17.31
CA ASP A 147 8.09 5.86 -16.00
C ASP A 147 9.41 6.30 -15.38
N ARG A 148 10.48 5.49 -15.54
CA ARG A 148 11.83 5.79 -15.06
C ARG A 148 12.45 7.00 -15.77
N ARG A 149 12.33 7.06 -17.10
CA ARG A 149 12.81 8.19 -17.91
C ARG A 149 12.05 9.47 -17.60
N ALA A 150 10.76 9.37 -17.27
CA ALA A 150 9.93 10.50 -16.88
C ALA A 150 10.01 10.84 -15.38
N GLY A 151 10.67 10.00 -14.56
CA GLY A 151 10.70 10.15 -13.10
C GLY A 151 9.31 10.10 -12.50
N SER A 152 8.54 9.04 -12.78
CA SER A 152 7.19 8.84 -12.26
C SER A 152 6.95 7.49 -11.63
N VAL A 153 5.97 7.44 -10.74
CA VAL A 153 5.48 6.23 -10.10
C VAL A 153 3.96 6.25 -10.07
N VAL A 154 3.33 5.07 -10.18
CA VAL A 154 1.88 4.92 -10.05
C VAL A 154 1.56 4.44 -8.64
N VAL A 155 0.81 5.26 -7.92
CA VAL A 155 0.38 5.00 -6.54
C VAL A 155 -1.12 4.69 -6.50
N ASP A 156 -1.50 3.82 -5.58
CA ASP A 156 -2.89 3.58 -5.20
C ASP A 156 -3.30 4.65 -4.19
N VAL A 157 -4.35 5.40 -4.51
CA VAL A 157 -4.86 6.49 -3.67
C VAL A 157 -6.14 6.08 -2.92
N ARG A 158 -6.55 4.82 -3.00
CA ARG A 158 -7.72 4.34 -2.27
C ARG A 158 -7.38 4.30 -0.78
N PRO A 159 -8.34 4.70 0.10
CA PRO A 159 -8.18 4.48 1.53
C PRO A 159 -7.86 3.00 1.74
N PRO A 160 -6.86 2.64 2.59
CA PRO A 160 -6.70 1.26 2.97
C PRO A 160 -8.05 0.80 3.49
N VAL A 161 -8.61 -0.25 2.88
CA VAL A 161 -9.76 -0.91 3.46
C VAL A 161 -9.23 -1.43 4.79
N VAL A 162 -9.58 -0.73 5.86
CA VAL A 162 -9.53 -1.29 7.20
C VAL A 162 -10.51 -2.44 7.09
N VAL A 163 -9.99 -3.62 6.76
CA VAL A 163 -10.63 -4.85 7.17
C VAL A 163 -10.62 -4.67 8.67
N GLU A 164 -11.75 -4.22 9.23
CA GLU A 164 -12.07 -4.52 10.60
C GLU A 164 -11.85 -6.03 10.66
N ALA A 165 -10.69 -6.42 11.17
CA ALA A 165 -10.59 -7.71 11.79
C ALA A 165 -11.84 -7.73 12.67
N GLU A 166 -12.78 -8.64 12.39
CA GLU A 166 -13.75 -9.03 13.40
C GLU A 166 -13.00 -9.00 14.71
N GLU A 167 -13.42 -8.11 15.61
CA GLU A 167 -12.81 -7.94 16.91
C GLU A 167 -12.49 -9.34 17.42
N GLU A 168 -11.21 -9.69 17.39
CA GLU A 168 -10.73 -10.91 17.98
C GLU A 168 -11.04 -10.70 19.46
N ALA A 169 -12.17 -11.27 19.88
CA ALA A 169 -12.71 -11.11 21.21
C ALA A 169 -11.55 -11.27 22.17
N PRO A 170 -11.28 -10.26 23.04
CA PRO A 170 -10.08 -10.29 23.87
C PRO A 170 -10.07 -11.60 24.64
N ALA A 171 -9.00 -12.37 24.46
CA ALA A 171 -8.78 -13.67 25.08
C ALA A 171 -9.29 -13.66 26.53
N PRO A 172 -10.06 -14.68 26.97
CA PRO A 172 -10.72 -14.65 28.26
C PRO A 172 -9.67 -14.47 29.36
N ARG A 173 -9.62 -13.25 29.92
CA ARG A 173 -8.84 -12.98 31.13
C ARG A 173 -9.43 -13.87 32.22
N ARG A 174 -8.59 -14.79 32.70
CA ARG A 174 -8.90 -15.67 33.83
C ARG A 174 -9.11 -14.79 35.07
N ILE A 175 -10.35 -14.39 35.34
CA ILE A 175 -10.74 -13.74 36.58
C ILE A 175 -10.65 -14.82 37.67
N VAL A 176 -9.61 -14.74 38.49
CA VAL A 176 -9.52 -15.55 39.71
C VAL A 176 -10.49 -14.93 40.72
N ASN A 177 -11.63 -15.59 40.91
CA ASN A 177 -12.68 -15.18 41.84
C ASN A 177 -12.21 -15.45 43.28
N LEU A 178 -11.51 -14.50 43.90
CA LEU A 178 -11.04 -14.60 45.30
C LEU A 178 -12.19 -14.53 46.33
N THR A 179 -13.40 -14.20 45.90
CA THR A 179 -14.56 -13.98 46.76
C THR A 179 -15.34 -15.27 47.08
N THR A 180 -15.12 -16.37 46.35
CA THR A 180 -15.76 -17.67 46.65
C THR A 180 -15.07 -18.44 47.78
N MET A 181 -13.96 -17.94 48.34
CA MET A 181 -13.38 -18.51 49.58
C MET A 181 -13.94 -17.90 50.87
N ARG A 182 -14.94 -17.00 50.81
CA ARG A 182 -15.50 -16.36 52.02
C ARG A 182 -17.02 -16.24 52.09
N LEU A 183 -17.75 -17.14 51.46
CA LEU A 183 -19.20 -17.27 51.65
C LEU A 183 -19.59 -18.73 51.84
N LYS A 184 -19.07 -19.33 52.91
CA LYS A 184 -19.70 -20.46 53.62
C LYS A 184 -20.13 -20.04 55.02
N GLN A 185 -20.63 -18.81 55.16
CA GLN A 185 -21.15 -18.35 56.45
C GLN A 185 -22.28 -17.35 56.26
N ALA A 186 -23.39 -17.69 56.92
CA ALA A 186 -24.62 -16.92 57.17
C ALA A 186 -25.72 -16.95 56.09
N GLU A 187 -26.58 -17.96 56.22
CA GLU A 187 -28.04 -17.85 56.05
C GLU A 187 -28.61 -16.57 56.70
N ALA A 188 -29.63 -15.95 56.08
CA ALA A 188 -31.01 -15.86 56.60
C ALA A 188 -31.86 -14.83 55.81
N THR A 189 -33.01 -15.31 55.35
CA THR A 189 -34.19 -14.61 54.80
C THR A 189 -35.20 -14.35 55.96
N PRO A 190 -36.34 -13.61 55.87
CA PRO A 190 -36.92 -12.64 54.90
C PRO A 190 -37.34 -11.27 55.53
N GLU A 191 -37.84 -10.29 54.75
CA GLU A 191 -39.23 -9.78 54.81
C GLU A 191 -39.47 -8.61 53.81
N ARG A 192 -40.74 -8.36 53.51
CA ARG A 192 -41.39 -7.82 52.29
C ARG A 192 -41.95 -6.40 52.49
N ALA A 193 -42.33 -5.78 51.36
CA ALA A 193 -43.28 -4.66 51.14
C ALA A 193 -42.60 -3.35 50.72
N ASP A 194 -43.07 -2.53 49.77
CA ASP A 194 -44.23 -2.58 48.88
C ASP A 194 -43.98 -1.64 47.68
N ARG A 195 -44.74 -1.79 46.59
CA ARG A 195 -44.67 -0.99 45.34
C ARG A 195 -45.74 0.13 45.36
N PRO A 196 -45.55 1.27 44.65
CA PRO A 196 -46.36 1.55 43.43
C PRO A 196 -45.58 2.34 42.33
N GLN A 197 -45.56 1.91 41.05
CA GLN A 197 -46.36 2.33 39.86
C GLN A 197 -46.17 3.77 39.28
N THR A 198 -45.43 3.87 38.14
CA THR A 198 -45.64 4.51 36.79
C THR A 198 -46.39 5.88 36.67
N PRO A 199 -46.07 6.88 35.78
CA PRO A 199 -45.95 6.72 34.31
C PRO A 199 -45.06 7.69 33.47
N ALA A 200 -45.15 7.47 32.15
CA ALA A 200 -44.35 7.89 30.99
C ALA A 200 -44.19 9.41 30.67
N ALA A 201 -43.10 9.64 29.93
CA ALA A 201 -42.68 10.69 28.99
C ALA A 201 -43.58 11.91 28.68
N PRO A 202 -42.92 13.03 28.30
CA PRO A 202 -43.36 13.79 27.13
C PRO A 202 -42.24 14.05 26.10
N THR A 203 -42.69 14.02 24.85
CA THR A 203 -42.02 14.34 23.60
C THR A 203 -41.75 15.86 23.50
N GLN A 204 -40.50 16.28 23.27
CA GLN A 204 -40.16 17.65 22.80
C GLN A 204 -39.74 17.52 21.33
N SER A 205 -40.68 17.66 20.39
CA SER A 205 -41.11 18.89 19.70
C SER A 205 -40.08 19.42 18.70
N ALA A 206 -40.41 19.24 17.43
CA ALA A 206 -39.68 19.62 16.21
C ALA A 206 -39.36 21.13 16.07
N ALA A 207 -39.76 21.97 17.02
CA ALA A 207 -39.47 23.39 17.02
C ALA A 207 -37.99 23.72 17.34
N ALA A 208 -37.28 22.86 18.08
CA ALA A 208 -35.87 23.09 18.41
C ALA A 208 -34.91 22.85 17.22
N GLN A 209 -35.29 21.97 16.28
CA GLN A 209 -34.46 21.66 15.11
C GLN A 209 -34.55 22.74 14.02
N ALA A 210 -35.67 23.46 13.91
CA ALA A 210 -35.83 24.55 12.94
C ALA A 210 -35.01 25.80 13.31
N ALA A 211 -34.83 26.08 14.61
CA ALA A 211 -34.03 27.20 15.09
C ALA A 211 -32.51 27.00 14.85
N ALA A 212 -32.02 25.76 14.99
CA ALA A 212 -30.62 25.43 14.76
C ALA A 212 -30.22 25.49 13.27
N GLN A 213 -31.14 25.18 12.36
CA GLN A 213 -30.87 25.20 10.91
C GLN A 213 -30.84 26.62 10.33
N SER A 214 -31.60 27.58 10.88
CA SER A 214 -31.53 28.98 10.44
C SER A 214 -30.25 29.70 10.90
N ALA A 215 -29.72 29.36 12.07
CA ALA A 215 -28.45 29.92 12.57
C ALA A 215 -27.23 29.44 11.74
N ALA A 216 -27.24 28.19 11.28
CA ALA A 216 -26.19 27.65 10.41
C ALA A 216 -26.21 28.24 8.98
N ALA A 217 -27.40 28.59 8.47
CA ALA A 217 -27.55 29.20 7.15
C ALA A 217 -27.08 30.67 7.13
N GLN A 218 -27.26 31.43 8.21
CA GLN A 218 -26.79 32.82 8.32
C GLN A 218 -25.26 32.91 8.45
N ALA A 219 -24.62 31.98 9.17
CA ALA A 219 -23.15 31.92 9.27
C ALA A 219 -22.45 31.57 7.94
N ALA A 220 -23.12 30.81 7.05
CA ALA A 220 -22.58 30.47 5.73
C ALA A 220 -22.69 31.64 4.73
N ALA A 221 -23.70 32.50 4.87
CA ALA A 221 -23.90 33.67 4.01
C ALA A 221 -22.90 34.81 4.29
N GLU A 222 -22.47 34.99 5.54
CA GLU A 222 -21.49 36.01 5.92
C GLU A 222 -20.05 35.64 5.47
N ALA A 223 -19.74 34.35 5.38
CA ALA A 223 -18.45 33.86 4.88
C ALA A 223 -18.28 33.96 3.35
N GLN A 224 -19.39 34.08 2.59
CA GLN A 224 -19.38 34.18 1.12
C GLN A 224 -19.43 35.63 0.60
N ALA A 225 -19.67 36.64 1.45
CA ALA A 225 -19.63 38.05 1.07
C ALA A 225 -18.23 38.69 1.12
N ALA A 226 -17.21 38.00 1.66
CA ALA A 226 -15.86 38.54 1.81
C ALA A 226 -14.87 38.18 0.68
N GLN A 227 -15.34 37.55 -0.41
CA GLN A 227 -14.50 37.21 -1.56
C GLN A 227 -14.99 37.89 -2.84
N THR A 228 -14.68 39.18 -2.98
CA THR A 228 -14.67 39.87 -4.28
C THR A 228 -13.51 40.87 -4.34
N ILE A 229 -12.38 40.35 -4.86
CA ILE A 229 -11.25 40.92 -5.59
C ILE A 229 -10.99 42.45 -5.54
N VAL A 230 -9.77 42.83 -5.13
CA VAL A 230 -9.01 43.96 -5.73
C VAL A 230 -7.54 43.56 -5.92
N PRO A 231 -6.93 43.71 -7.12
CA PRO A 231 -5.50 43.49 -7.34
C PRO A 231 -4.67 44.75 -7.03
N GLY A 232 -3.56 44.58 -6.31
CA GLY A 232 -2.42 45.50 -6.31
C GLY A 232 -2.32 46.47 -5.14
N MET A 233 -1.55 46.12 -4.11
CA MET A 233 -0.64 47.07 -3.43
C MET A 233 0.36 46.31 -2.56
N ILE A 234 1.65 46.57 -2.79
CA ILE A 234 2.77 46.06 -1.99
C ILE A 234 2.87 46.92 -0.72
N PRO A 235 2.81 46.38 0.50
CA PRO A 235 3.11 47.19 1.68
C PRO A 235 4.64 47.29 1.84
N ARG A 236 5.19 48.48 1.55
CA ARG A 236 6.51 48.90 2.04
C ARG A 236 6.44 48.98 3.56
N GLN A 237 7.30 48.26 4.26
CA GLN A 237 7.62 48.56 5.66
C GLN A 237 8.93 49.35 5.71
N THR A 238 8.84 50.48 6.42
CA THR A 238 9.83 51.54 6.53
C THR A 238 11.00 51.13 7.43
N PRO A 239 12.25 51.56 7.15
CA PRO A 239 13.44 51.18 7.92
C PRO A 239 13.48 51.75 9.34
N ALA A 240 13.82 50.92 10.33
CA ALA A 240 14.18 51.36 11.67
C ALA A 240 15.70 51.62 11.77
N ALA A 241 16.05 52.76 12.37
CA ALA A 241 17.38 53.34 12.49
C ALA A 241 18.33 52.56 13.44
N PRO A 242 19.67 52.76 13.33
CA PRO A 242 20.66 52.02 14.11
C PRO A 242 20.88 52.61 15.51
N MET A 243 20.98 51.74 16.53
CA MET A 243 21.43 52.08 17.88
C MET A 243 22.93 51.76 18.06
N PRO A 244 23.65 52.50 18.95
CA PRO A 244 25.10 52.44 19.14
C PRO A 244 25.58 51.23 19.96
N PRO A 245 26.89 50.86 19.91
CA PRO A 245 27.44 49.74 20.66
C PRO A 245 27.66 50.06 22.15
N THR A 246 27.20 49.15 23.00
CA THR A 246 27.39 49.16 24.46
C THR A 246 28.61 48.29 24.83
N PRO A 247 29.40 48.63 25.88
CA PRO A 247 30.79 48.18 26.03
C PRO A 247 30.96 46.74 26.57
N VAL A 248 32.09 46.15 26.22
CA VAL A 248 32.55 44.81 26.64
C VAL A 248 32.99 44.83 28.10
N ALA A 249 32.40 43.93 28.92
CA ALA A 249 32.87 43.59 30.27
C ALA A 249 33.52 42.18 30.27
N PRO A 250 34.49 41.90 31.16
CA PRO A 250 35.43 40.80 31.00
C PRO A 250 34.90 39.41 31.37
N THR A 251 35.44 38.39 30.69
CA THR A 251 35.21 36.95 30.84
C THR A 251 35.51 36.44 32.25
N PRO A 252 34.60 35.68 32.91
CA PRO A 252 34.93 34.92 34.12
C PRO A 252 35.69 33.63 33.78
N ALA A 253 36.70 33.30 34.59
CA ALA A 253 37.52 32.09 34.48
C ALA A 253 36.71 30.78 34.70
N PRO A 254 37.11 29.66 34.08
CA PRO A 254 36.40 28.39 34.21
C PRO A 254 36.62 27.74 35.59
N PRO A 255 35.60 27.04 36.14
CA PRO A 255 35.73 26.29 37.39
C PRO A 255 36.53 24.97 37.20
N PRO A 256 37.15 24.44 38.29
CA PRO A 256 37.95 23.22 38.23
C PRO A 256 37.11 21.96 38.02
N PRO A 257 37.71 20.88 37.47
CA PRO A 257 37.00 19.64 37.15
C PRO A 257 36.58 18.84 38.41
N PRO A 258 35.48 18.07 38.32
CA PRO A 258 34.99 17.22 39.41
C PRO A 258 35.89 15.99 39.66
N PRO A 259 35.82 15.37 40.85
CA PRO A 259 36.66 14.24 41.21
C PRO A 259 36.30 12.97 40.43
N VAL A 260 37.33 12.19 40.12
CA VAL A 260 37.26 10.93 39.38
C VAL A 260 36.42 9.90 40.15
N ALA A 261 35.27 9.51 39.61
CA ALA A 261 34.51 8.37 40.10
C ALA A 261 35.20 7.07 39.67
N GLN A 262 35.37 6.13 40.61
CA GLN A 262 35.93 4.80 40.34
C GLN A 262 35.04 4.02 39.34
N PRO A 263 35.63 3.17 38.47
CA PRO A 263 34.86 2.33 37.56
C PRO A 263 34.07 1.27 38.34
N ALA A 264 32.76 1.18 38.10
CA ALA A 264 31.94 0.07 38.56
C ALA A 264 32.36 -1.24 37.86
N PRO A 265 32.30 -2.41 38.53
CA PRO A 265 32.61 -3.69 37.90
C PRO A 265 31.62 -3.99 36.76
N PRO A 266 32.07 -4.68 35.68
CA PRO A 266 31.21 -5.00 34.56
C PRO A 266 30.04 -5.91 34.99
N PRO A 267 28.85 -5.73 34.41
CA PRO A 267 27.73 -6.64 34.66
C PRO A 267 28.09 -8.06 34.19
N PRO A 268 27.56 -9.10 34.85
CA PRO A 268 27.78 -10.48 34.42
C PRO A 268 27.33 -10.65 32.97
N PRO A 269 28.00 -11.51 32.18
CA PRO A 269 27.60 -11.77 30.81
C PRO A 269 26.14 -12.22 30.79
N ALA A 270 25.35 -11.60 29.91
CA ALA A 270 24.00 -12.05 29.63
C ALA A 270 24.02 -13.57 29.34
N PRO A 271 23.06 -14.35 29.85
CA PRO A 271 22.99 -15.77 29.53
C PRO A 271 23.02 -15.91 28.01
N ALA A 272 23.99 -16.68 27.50
CA ALA A 272 24.06 -17.04 26.09
C ALA A 272 22.67 -17.52 25.64
N PRO A 273 22.22 -17.22 24.41
CA PRO A 273 20.98 -17.74 23.88
C PRO A 273 20.97 -19.25 24.12
N GLN A 274 20.14 -19.66 25.07
CA GLN A 274 19.92 -21.04 25.41
C GLN A 274 19.53 -21.69 24.08
N ALA A 275 20.39 -22.57 23.56
CA ALA A 275 20.24 -23.20 22.26
C ALA A 275 18.79 -23.68 22.16
N ALA A 276 17.97 -22.91 21.44
CA ALA A 276 16.58 -23.24 21.24
C ALA A 276 16.62 -24.62 20.60
N ALA A 277 15.97 -25.59 21.25
CA ALA A 277 15.83 -26.94 20.74
C ALA A 277 15.59 -26.83 19.23
N THR A 278 16.51 -27.39 18.44
CA THR A 278 16.54 -27.26 16.99
C THR A 278 15.29 -27.95 16.45
N ALA A 279 14.19 -27.22 16.38
CA ALA A 279 12.92 -27.71 15.88
C ALA A 279 13.15 -28.19 14.46
N ARG A 280 13.06 -29.50 14.25
CA ARG A 280 13.22 -30.12 12.94
C ARG A 280 11.88 -30.01 12.23
N TRP A 281 11.91 -29.54 10.99
CA TRP A 281 10.71 -29.40 10.19
C TRP A 281 10.81 -30.30 8.98
N ARG A 282 9.83 -31.19 8.80
CA ARG A 282 9.68 -31.99 7.59
C ARG A 282 8.61 -31.36 6.71
N VAL A 283 8.94 -31.20 5.43
CA VAL A 283 7.99 -30.82 4.40
C VAL A 283 7.71 -32.01 3.50
N THR A 284 6.45 -32.20 3.12
CA THR A 284 6.00 -33.26 2.20
C THR A 284 5.19 -32.65 1.09
N PHE A 285 5.56 -32.89 -0.16
CA PHE A 285 4.84 -32.39 -1.33
C PHE A 285 3.79 -33.40 -1.79
N ASP A 286 2.78 -32.92 -2.50
CA ASP A 286 1.76 -33.75 -3.16
C ASP A 286 2.33 -34.79 -4.14
N THR A 287 3.54 -34.57 -4.63
CA THR A 287 4.31 -35.53 -5.43
C THR A 287 4.87 -36.71 -4.63
N GLY A 288 4.75 -36.70 -3.30
CA GLY A 288 5.30 -37.69 -2.38
C GLY A 288 6.75 -37.41 -1.94
N GLN A 289 7.41 -36.39 -2.52
CA GLN A 289 8.75 -35.99 -2.09
C GLN A 289 8.69 -35.37 -0.69
N SER A 290 9.49 -35.88 0.26
CA SER A 290 9.62 -35.29 1.59
C SER A 290 11.08 -35.14 2.01
N PHE A 291 11.39 -34.09 2.76
CA PHE A 291 12.71 -33.86 3.33
C PHE A 291 12.63 -32.95 4.55
N VAL A 292 13.70 -32.96 5.36
CA VAL A 292 13.86 -32.09 6.52
C VAL A 292 14.48 -30.77 6.07
N VAL A 293 13.93 -29.64 6.53
CA VAL A 293 14.41 -28.31 6.17
C VAL A 293 15.63 -27.97 7.01
N GLU A 294 16.83 -28.11 6.45
CA GLU A 294 18.09 -27.81 7.15
C GLU A 294 18.63 -26.41 6.85
N GLY A 295 18.06 -25.73 5.86
CA GLY A 295 18.47 -24.39 5.44
C GLY A 295 17.48 -23.77 4.47
N LEU A 296 17.93 -22.79 3.69
CA LEU A 296 17.08 -22.14 2.69
C LEU A 296 16.71 -23.15 1.60
N ALA A 297 15.41 -23.36 1.43
CA ALA A 297 14.85 -24.19 0.40
C ALA A 297 13.98 -23.36 -0.55
N ILE A 298 14.08 -23.63 -1.85
CA ILE A 298 13.31 -22.93 -2.88
C ILE A 298 12.47 -23.93 -3.67
N VAL A 299 11.25 -23.53 -4.02
CA VAL A 299 10.29 -24.35 -4.77
C VAL A 299 9.78 -23.64 -6.00
N GLY A 300 9.58 -24.38 -7.09
CA GLY A 300 8.95 -23.90 -8.31
C GLY A 300 9.12 -24.88 -9.47
N ARG A 301 8.69 -24.51 -10.68
CA ARG A 301 8.83 -25.39 -11.87
C ARG A 301 10.26 -25.57 -12.38
N GLY A 302 11.15 -24.67 -11.98
CA GLY A 302 12.56 -24.65 -12.38
C GLY A 302 13.31 -23.69 -11.46
N PRO A 303 13.52 -24.07 -10.19
CA PRO A 303 13.97 -23.15 -9.16
C PRO A 303 15.44 -22.77 -9.37
N GLU A 304 15.69 -21.49 -9.60
CA GLU A 304 17.03 -20.91 -9.71
C GLU A 304 17.32 -20.01 -8.49
N PRO A 305 18.49 -20.18 -7.82
CA PRO A 305 18.95 -19.31 -6.75
C PRO A 305 19.40 -17.95 -7.31
N ARG A 306 19.38 -16.91 -6.48
CA ARG A 306 20.02 -15.64 -6.83
C ARG A 306 21.55 -15.73 -6.71
N PRO A 307 22.31 -14.88 -7.41
CA PRO A 307 23.76 -14.78 -7.22
C PRO A 307 24.09 -14.49 -5.75
N GLY A 308 24.87 -15.36 -5.11
CA GLY A 308 25.24 -15.26 -3.69
C GLY A 308 24.24 -15.88 -2.69
N GLU A 309 23.19 -16.55 -3.16
CA GLU A 309 22.20 -17.23 -2.31
C GLU A 309 22.59 -18.70 -2.10
N GLU A 310 22.99 -19.08 -0.88
CA GLU A 310 23.23 -20.48 -0.51
C GLU A 310 21.90 -21.20 -0.26
N VAL A 311 21.53 -22.05 -1.20
CA VAL A 311 20.29 -22.83 -1.16
C VAL A 311 20.61 -24.27 -0.82
N ALA A 312 20.11 -24.72 0.33
CA ALA A 312 20.25 -26.09 0.82
C ALA A 312 19.39 -27.07 0.00
N HIS A 313 18.16 -26.70 -0.36
CA HIS A 313 17.26 -27.57 -1.12
C HIS A 313 16.57 -26.88 -2.29
N ARG A 314 16.57 -27.53 -3.45
CA ARG A 314 15.87 -27.08 -4.65
C ARG A 314 14.78 -28.09 -4.99
N VAL A 315 13.54 -27.66 -4.91
CA VAL A 315 12.38 -28.50 -5.18
C VAL A 315 11.75 -28.10 -6.49
N ALA A 316 12.06 -28.87 -7.53
CA ALA A 316 11.43 -28.72 -8.84
C ALA A 316 10.09 -29.46 -8.86
N LEU A 317 8.98 -28.72 -8.91
CA LEU A 317 7.63 -29.29 -9.02
C LEU A 317 7.10 -29.06 -10.43
N SER A 318 6.75 -30.13 -11.14
CA SER A 318 6.08 -30.02 -12.44
C SER A 318 4.64 -29.53 -12.26
N SER A 319 4.26 -28.46 -12.96
CA SER A 319 2.88 -27.93 -12.95
C SER A 319 2.20 -28.29 -14.26
N SER A 320 0.98 -28.82 -14.19
CA SER A 320 0.23 -29.25 -15.39
C SER A 320 -0.43 -28.08 -16.11
N ASP A 321 -0.77 -27.01 -15.38
CA ASP A 321 -1.46 -25.82 -15.87
C ASP A 321 -0.56 -24.58 -15.99
N MET A 322 0.76 -24.75 -15.83
CA MET A 322 1.76 -23.67 -15.79
C MET A 322 1.50 -22.65 -14.66
N SER A 323 0.73 -22.99 -13.63
CA SER A 323 0.44 -22.08 -12.52
C SER A 323 1.60 -21.91 -11.53
N LEU A 324 2.61 -22.79 -11.59
CA LEU A 324 3.86 -22.63 -10.86
C LEU A 324 4.88 -21.77 -11.62
N SER A 325 5.31 -20.66 -11.00
CA SER A 325 6.47 -19.88 -11.45
C SER A 325 7.79 -20.65 -11.34
N LYS A 326 8.84 -20.21 -12.07
CA LYS A 326 10.19 -20.84 -12.07
C LYS A 326 10.73 -21.01 -10.65
N THR A 327 10.78 -19.91 -9.90
CA THR A 327 11.02 -19.89 -8.46
C THR A 327 9.79 -19.24 -7.80
N HIS A 328 8.89 -20.05 -7.26
CA HIS A 328 7.58 -19.63 -6.76
C HIS A 328 7.68 -19.15 -5.31
N ALA A 329 8.20 -19.97 -4.41
CA ALA A 329 8.33 -19.65 -2.99
C ALA A 329 9.66 -20.14 -2.42
N GLN A 330 10.00 -19.64 -1.24
CA GLN A 330 11.10 -20.16 -0.43
C GLN A 330 10.61 -20.47 0.98
N PHE A 331 11.29 -21.39 1.64
CA PHE A 331 11.09 -21.68 3.04
C PHE A 331 12.44 -21.88 3.73
N GLN A 332 12.52 -21.45 4.98
CA GLN A 332 13.72 -21.54 5.80
C GLN A 332 13.32 -21.61 7.27
N ILE A 333 14.20 -22.16 8.09
CA ILE A 333 14.06 -22.08 9.54
C ILE A 333 14.62 -20.73 10.00
N ALA A 334 13.83 -19.95 10.73
CA ALA A 334 14.25 -18.71 11.35
C ALA A 334 15.10 -18.98 12.61
N ALA A 335 15.80 -17.95 13.10
CA ALA A 335 16.72 -18.09 14.24
C ALA A 335 16.04 -18.57 15.53
N ASP A 336 14.72 -18.43 15.63
CA ASP A 336 13.87 -18.88 16.74
C ASP A 336 13.39 -20.34 16.58
N GLY A 337 13.78 -21.03 15.50
CA GLY A 337 13.35 -22.40 15.19
C GLY A 337 12.01 -22.50 14.46
N THR A 338 11.39 -21.38 14.09
CA THR A 338 10.12 -21.35 13.35
C THR A 338 10.35 -21.59 11.86
N LEU A 339 9.55 -22.46 11.22
CA LEU A 339 9.57 -22.57 9.77
C LEU A 339 8.84 -21.36 9.17
N VAL A 340 9.51 -20.65 8.27
CA VAL A 340 8.97 -19.47 7.61
C VAL A 340 8.88 -19.74 6.12
N VAL A 341 7.71 -19.49 5.53
CA VAL A 341 7.52 -19.48 4.07
C VAL A 341 7.42 -18.04 3.58
N MET A 342 8.00 -17.76 2.42
CA MET A 342 7.89 -16.48 1.75
C MET A 342 7.67 -16.70 0.25
N ASP A 343 6.62 -16.09 -0.28
CA ASP A 343 6.37 -16.02 -1.72
C ASP A 343 7.43 -15.12 -2.39
N ARG A 344 8.08 -15.61 -3.45
CA ARG A 344 9.12 -14.85 -4.18
C ARG A 344 8.57 -13.94 -5.27
N GLY A 345 7.26 -13.68 -5.24
CA GLY A 345 6.56 -12.88 -6.24
C GLY A 345 6.02 -13.75 -7.38
N SER A 346 5.48 -14.91 -7.01
CA SER A 346 4.78 -15.79 -7.94
C SER A 346 3.60 -15.09 -8.63
N THR A 347 3.30 -15.51 -9.85
CA THR A 347 2.20 -14.91 -10.64
C THR A 347 0.82 -15.25 -10.07
N ASN A 348 0.66 -16.46 -9.56
CA ASN A 348 -0.62 -16.96 -9.02
C ASN A 348 -0.73 -16.86 -7.50
N GLY A 349 0.33 -16.38 -6.84
CA GLY A 349 0.39 -16.26 -5.39
C GLY A 349 0.55 -17.60 -4.67
N THR A 350 0.85 -17.49 -3.38
CA THR A 350 0.93 -18.62 -2.44
C THR A 350 -0.18 -18.50 -1.40
N THR A 351 -0.87 -19.61 -1.11
CA THR A 351 -1.94 -19.65 -0.10
C THR A 351 -1.56 -20.57 1.04
N LEU A 352 -1.61 -20.06 2.27
CA LEU A 352 -1.47 -20.84 3.50
C LEU A 352 -2.85 -21.35 3.93
N ILE A 353 -2.96 -22.63 4.23
CA ILE A 353 -4.18 -23.27 4.75
C ILE A 353 -3.87 -23.76 6.15
N ARG A 354 -4.46 -23.10 7.15
CA ARG A 354 -4.32 -23.45 8.58
C ARG A 354 -5.66 -23.93 9.12
N GLN A 355 -5.73 -25.17 9.59
CA GLN A 355 -6.96 -25.76 10.13
C GLN A 355 -8.18 -25.58 9.19
N GLY A 356 -7.96 -25.64 7.88
CA GLY A 356 -9.00 -25.43 6.86
C GLY A 356 -9.25 -23.98 6.44
N ALA A 357 -8.76 -22.99 7.18
CA ALA A 357 -8.83 -21.58 6.80
C ALA A 357 -7.73 -21.23 5.79
N ALA A 358 -8.13 -20.78 4.59
CA ALA A 358 -7.21 -20.36 3.54
C ALA A 358 -6.88 -18.85 3.67
N ARG A 359 -5.59 -18.53 3.71
CA ARG A 359 -5.04 -17.18 3.77
C ARG A 359 -4.01 -16.97 2.67
N ALA A 360 -4.28 -16.05 1.76
CA ALA A 360 -3.29 -15.64 0.76
C ALA A 360 -2.08 -14.96 1.44
N LEU A 361 -0.87 -15.40 1.07
CA LEU A 361 0.36 -14.79 1.54
C LEU A 361 0.70 -13.59 0.66
N GLY A 362 1.03 -12.47 1.28
CA GLY A 362 1.51 -11.29 0.56
C GLY A 362 2.86 -11.58 -0.09
N ALA A 363 3.02 -11.19 -1.36
CA ALA A 363 4.29 -11.36 -2.07
C ALA A 363 5.47 -10.77 -1.27
N ARG A 364 6.54 -11.55 -1.13
CA ARG A 364 7.77 -11.21 -0.40
C ARG A 364 7.58 -10.89 1.09
N ARG A 365 6.45 -11.29 1.68
CA ARG A 365 6.26 -11.21 3.13
C ARG A 365 6.49 -12.59 3.75
N PRO A 366 7.37 -12.70 4.76
CA PRO A 366 7.55 -13.95 5.49
C PRO A 366 6.28 -14.26 6.31
N ALA A 367 5.87 -15.52 6.28
CA ALA A 367 4.79 -16.05 7.10
C ALA A 367 5.28 -17.25 7.90
N ALA A 368 5.07 -17.20 9.21
CA ALA A 368 5.38 -18.30 10.12
C ALA A 368 4.37 -19.45 9.93
N LEU A 369 4.93 -20.65 9.73
CA LEU A 369 4.21 -21.91 9.63
C LEU A 369 4.18 -22.59 11.00
N VAL A 370 3.08 -23.29 11.23
CA VAL A 370 2.82 -24.10 12.43
C VAL A 370 2.73 -25.56 11.99
N ASP A 371 2.93 -26.47 12.95
CA ASP A 371 2.74 -27.90 12.73
C ASP A 371 1.34 -28.20 12.17
N GLY A 372 1.29 -29.01 11.11
CA GLY A 372 0.05 -29.36 10.40
C GLY A 372 -0.45 -28.31 9.40
N ASP A 373 0.27 -27.21 9.17
CA ASP A 373 -0.08 -26.25 8.12
C ASP A 373 0.10 -26.86 6.72
N LYS A 374 -0.81 -26.50 5.81
CA LYS A 374 -0.72 -26.81 4.38
C LYS A 374 -0.41 -25.54 3.60
N VAL A 375 0.52 -25.59 2.66
CA VAL A 375 0.82 -24.48 1.77
C VAL A 375 0.51 -24.87 0.34
N LYS A 376 -0.31 -24.07 -0.33
CA LYS A 376 -0.68 -24.24 -1.74
C LYS A 376 0.07 -23.24 -2.62
N PHE A 377 0.75 -23.76 -3.63
CA PHE A 377 1.51 -23.01 -4.62
C PHE A 377 0.91 -23.30 -6.00
N GLY A 378 0.10 -22.39 -6.55
CA GLY A 378 -0.64 -22.67 -7.80
C GLY A 378 -1.51 -23.94 -7.68
N ASP A 379 -1.23 -24.95 -8.50
CA ASP A 379 -1.87 -26.26 -8.52
C ASP A 379 -1.29 -27.29 -7.52
N ARG A 380 -0.15 -26.99 -6.89
CA ARG A 380 0.58 -27.90 -5.99
C ARG A 380 0.36 -27.60 -4.52
N THR A 381 0.54 -28.61 -3.68
CA THR A 381 0.39 -28.47 -2.22
C THR A 381 1.58 -29.09 -1.48
N MET A 382 1.88 -28.51 -0.32
CA MET A 382 2.93 -28.94 0.59
C MET A 382 2.37 -29.02 2.00
N ASP A 383 2.58 -30.16 2.63
CA ASP A 383 2.30 -30.45 4.03
C ASP A 383 3.52 -30.20 4.89
N VAL A 384 3.30 -29.64 6.09
CA VAL A 384 4.37 -29.30 7.02
C VAL A 384 4.12 -30.00 8.35
N VAL A 385 5.15 -30.71 8.82
CA VAL A 385 5.14 -31.42 10.10
C VAL A 385 6.38 -31.02 10.89
N ARG A 386 6.19 -30.69 12.17
CA ARG A 386 7.28 -30.45 13.11
C ARG A 386 7.69 -31.77 13.75
N GLU A 387 8.93 -32.18 13.52
CA GLU A 387 9.55 -33.30 14.22
C GLU A 387 10.11 -32.80 15.56
N ALA A 388 9.68 -33.45 16.65
CA ALA A 388 10.03 -33.09 18.03
C ALA A 388 11.47 -33.49 18.40
#